data_AF-A0A839WQL6-F1
#
_entry.id   AF-A0A839WQL6-F1
#
_cell.length_a   1.000
_cell.length_b   1.000
_cell.length_c   1.000
_cell.angle_alpha   90.00
_cell.angle_beta   90.00
_cell.angle_gamma   90.00
#
_symmetry.space_group_name_H-M   'P 1'
#
loop_
_entity.id
_entity.type
_entity.pdbx_description
1 polymer ?
#
loop_
_entity_poly.entity_id
_entity_poly.type
_entity_poly.pdbx_seq_one_letter_code
_entity_poly.pdbx_strand_id
1 'polypeptide(L)'
;MSTFVFLFQLFGGIVGQVALMQGMFVLRPAEAGIDHPSRPHRMFYRGMALLMCNLWSLLATVLLLDAAGIDVLAPGLSQPARVAILVLLPLPLLGVFYGLYRRFLRWAARGDGRSNR
;
A
#
# COMPACT_ATOMS: atom_id res chain seq x y z
N MET A 1 -6.04 4.56 21.78
CA MET A 1 -6.75 4.48 20.48
C MET A 1 -5.83 4.68 19.27
N SER A 2 -4.97 5.71 19.25
CA SER A 2 -4.02 5.94 18.13
C SER A 2 -3.07 4.75 17.86
N THR A 3 -2.51 4.12 18.89
CA THR A 3 -1.63 2.95 18.76
C THR A 3 -2.34 1.77 18.11
N PHE A 4 -3.61 1.53 18.46
CA PHE A 4 -4.41 0.46 17.85
C PHE A 4 -4.64 0.71 16.36
N VAL A 5 -5.00 1.94 15.97
CA VAL A 5 -5.19 2.34 14.57
C VAL A 5 -3.89 2.18 13.77
N PHE A 6 -2.76 2.57 14.35
CA PHE A 6 -1.45 2.37 13.74
C PHE A 6 -1.13 0.89 13.53
N LEU A 7 -1.26 0.06 14.58
CA LEU A 7 -1.00 -1.37 14.51
C LEU A 7 -1.93 -2.07 13.51
N PHE A 8 -3.21 -1.73 13.49
CA PHE A 8 -4.17 -2.28 12.54
C PHE A 8 -3.76 -1.99 11.09
N GLN A 9 -3.39 -0.74 10.80
CA GLN A 9 -2.89 -0.35 9.47
C GLN A 9 -1.58 -1.05 9.11
N LEU A 10 -0.66 -1.18 10.06
CA LEU A 10 0.61 -1.86 9.88
C LEU A 10 0.42 -3.35 9.55
N PHE A 11 -0.33 -4.08 10.38
CA PHE A 11 -0.57 -5.50 10.18
C PHE A 11 -1.38 -5.77 8.91
N GLY A 12 -2.45 -5.01 8.67
CA GLY A 12 -3.23 -5.12 7.44
C GLY A 12 -2.36 -4.86 6.20
N GLY A 13 -1.48 -3.88 6.28
CA GLY A 13 -0.52 -3.56 5.23
C GLY A 13 0.51 -4.66 4.96
N ILE A 14 1.07 -5.27 6.01
CA ILE A 14 2.00 -6.40 5.91
C ILE A 14 1.29 -7.60 5.26
N VAL A 15 0.06 -7.92 5.68
CA VAL A 15 -0.74 -8.98 5.06
C VAL A 15 -0.93 -8.72 3.56
N GLY A 16 -1.28 -7.49 3.19
CA GLY A 16 -1.41 -7.08 1.78
C GLY A 16 -0.12 -7.28 0.99
N GLN A 17 1.02 -6.90 1.57
CA GLN A 17 2.34 -7.06 0.95
C GLN A 17 2.70 -8.53 0.75
N VAL A 18 2.54 -9.37 1.77
CA VAL A 18 2.85 -10.80 1.70
C VAL A 18 1.95 -11.50 0.68
N ALA A 19 0.63 -11.21 0.70
CA ALA A 19 -0.32 -11.79 -0.23
C ALA A 19 0.02 -11.45 -1.69
N LEU A 20 0.45 -10.22 -1.97
CA LEU A 20 0.87 -9.82 -3.30
C LEU A 20 2.20 -10.41 -3.74
N MET A 21 3.19 -10.52 -2.83
CA MET A 21 4.44 -11.18 -3.16
C MET A 21 4.20 -12.65 -3.50
N GLN A 22 3.43 -13.38 -2.68
CA GLN A 22 3.08 -14.77 -2.98
C GLN A 22 2.28 -14.89 -4.28
N GLY A 23 1.33 -13.98 -4.53
CA GLY A 23 0.59 -13.93 -5.79
C GLY A 23 1.50 -13.70 -7.01
N MET A 24 2.48 -12.80 -6.91
CA MET A 24 3.46 -12.54 -7.99
C MET A 24 4.41 -13.71 -8.26
N PHE A 25 4.75 -14.50 -7.25
CA PHE A 25 5.63 -15.67 -7.40
C PHE A 25 4.90 -16.94 -7.85
N VAL A 26 3.60 -17.07 -7.53
CA VAL A 26 2.80 -18.28 -7.85
C VAL A 26 1.95 -18.10 -9.11
N LEU A 27 1.44 -16.90 -9.40
CA LEU A 27 0.67 -16.60 -10.60
C LEU A 27 1.54 -15.81 -11.57
N ARG A 28 1.78 -16.39 -12.75
CA ARG A 28 2.59 -15.78 -13.80
C ARG A 28 2.17 -14.32 -14.06
N PRO A 29 3.12 -13.42 -14.38
CA PRO A 29 2.88 -11.99 -14.62
C PRO A 29 1.86 -11.70 -15.74
N ALA A 30 1.62 -12.66 -16.64
CA ALA A 30 0.62 -12.56 -17.71
C ALA A 30 -0.84 -12.77 -17.24
N GLU A 31 -1.08 -13.42 -16.10
CA GLU A 31 -2.42 -13.58 -15.50
C GLU A 31 -2.63 -12.62 -14.31
N ALA A 32 -1.54 -12.12 -13.73
CA ALA A 32 -1.49 -11.16 -12.62
C ALA A 32 -1.82 -9.71 -12.99
N GLY A 33 -2.66 -9.53 -14.02
CA GLY A 33 -3.38 -8.27 -14.14
C GLY A 33 -4.25 -8.09 -12.91
N ILE A 34 -4.56 -6.84 -12.57
CA ILE A 34 -5.71 -6.45 -11.74
C ILE A 34 -7.05 -6.82 -12.44
N ASP A 35 -7.02 -7.86 -13.27
CA ASP A 35 -7.89 -8.29 -14.35
C ASP A 35 -7.86 -9.83 -14.48
N HIS A 36 -7.66 -10.56 -13.37
CA HIS A 36 -7.96 -12.00 -13.33
C HIS A 36 -9.39 -12.23 -13.89
N PRO A 37 -9.62 -13.26 -14.73
CA PRO A 37 -10.92 -13.46 -15.39
C PRO A 37 -12.08 -13.68 -14.40
N SER A 38 -11.79 -14.20 -13.20
CA SER A 38 -12.78 -14.32 -12.13
C SER A 38 -12.90 -13.01 -11.34
N ARG A 39 -14.10 -12.38 -11.41
CA ARG A 39 -14.47 -11.17 -10.66
C ARG A 39 -14.04 -11.17 -9.17
N PRO A 40 -14.17 -12.27 -8.39
CA PRO A 40 -13.78 -12.25 -6.97
C PRO A 40 -12.27 -12.15 -6.72
N HIS A 41 -11.45 -12.86 -7.51
CA HIS A 41 -9.99 -12.80 -7.35
C HIS A 41 -9.45 -11.41 -7.67
N ARG A 42 -10.06 -10.76 -8.66
CA ARG A 42 -9.73 -9.38 -9.04
C ARG A 42 -9.93 -8.39 -7.88
N MET A 43 -11.03 -8.51 -7.15
CA MET A 43 -11.32 -7.64 -6.00
C MET A 43 -10.39 -7.93 -4.83
N PHE A 44 -10.05 -9.20 -4.61
CA PHE A 44 -9.07 -9.60 -3.60
C PHE A 44 -7.70 -8.95 -3.84
N TYR A 45 -7.13 -9.08 -5.04
CA TYR A 45 -5.84 -8.49 -5.36
C TYR A 45 -5.83 -6.96 -5.31
N ARG A 46 -6.94 -6.31 -5.70
CA ARG A 46 -7.11 -4.85 -5.52
C ARG A 46 -7.07 -4.46 -4.04
N GLY A 47 -7.76 -5.22 -3.19
CA GLY A 47 -7.75 -5.02 -1.75
C GLY A 47 -6.35 -5.17 -1.16
N MET A 48 -5.63 -6.24 -1.52
CA MET A 48 -4.26 -6.47 -1.04
C MET A 48 -3.28 -5.39 -1.53
N ALA A 49 -3.44 -4.91 -2.77
CA ALA A 49 -2.67 -3.78 -3.29
C ALA A 49 -2.96 -2.47 -2.55
N LEU A 50 -4.22 -2.19 -2.20
CA LEU A 50 -4.56 -1.03 -1.38
C LEU A 50 -3.95 -1.14 0.01
N LEU A 51 -4.01 -2.30 0.65
CA LEU A 51 -3.39 -2.54 1.95
C LEU A 51 -1.86 -2.35 1.91
N MET A 52 -1.19 -2.95 0.93
CA MET A 52 0.25 -2.77 0.72
C MET A 52 0.58 -1.29 0.50
N CYS A 53 -0.14 -0.59 -0.39
CA CYS A 53 0.08 0.83 -0.63
C CYS A 53 -0.20 1.67 0.62
N ASN A 54 -1.16 1.28 1.46
CA ASN A 54 -1.43 1.93 2.74
C ASN A 54 -0.23 1.81 3.69
N LEU A 55 0.42 0.65 3.73
CA LEU A 55 1.66 0.46 4.49
C LEU A 55 2.74 1.44 4.05
N TRP A 56 3.01 1.51 2.75
CA TRP A 56 4.05 2.40 2.19
C TRP A 56 3.72 3.87 2.40
N SER A 57 2.44 4.22 2.30
CA SER A 57 1.96 5.59 2.55
C SER A 57 2.11 5.99 4.00
N LEU A 58 1.78 5.08 4.91
CA LEU A 58 1.94 5.27 6.35
C LEU A 58 3.43 5.42 6.71
N LEU A 59 4.30 4.57 6.16
CA LEU A 59 5.74 4.65 6.36
C LEU A 59 6.32 5.97 5.84
N ALA A 60 5.98 6.36 4.61
CA ALA A 60 6.39 7.64 4.03
C ALA A 60 5.87 8.83 4.84
N THR A 61 4.65 8.73 5.37
CA THR A 61 4.08 9.75 6.26
C THR A 61 4.90 9.90 7.53
N VAL A 62 5.25 8.79 8.20
CA VAL A 62 6.09 8.80 9.40
C VAL A 62 7.46 9.41 9.10
N LEU A 63 8.09 9.03 7.99
CA LEU A 63 9.38 9.59 7.56
C LEU A 63 9.31 11.10 7.25
N LEU A 64 8.23 11.57 6.64
CA LEU A 64 8.02 12.99 6.36
C LEU A 64 7.82 13.80 7.65
N LEU A 65 7.07 13.26 8.60
CA LEU A 65 6.85 13.91 9.90
C LEU A 65 8.15 13.97 10.71
N ASP A 66 8.93 12.88 10.71
CA ASP A 66 10.25 12.82 11.33
C ASP A 66 11.21 13.86 10.71
N ALA A 67 11.28 13.92 9.36
CA ALA A 67 12.09 14.90 8.65
C ALA A 67 11.65 16.35 8.89
N ALA A 68 10.36 16.58 9.18
CA ALA A 68 9.82 17.90 9.54
C ALA A 68 10.03 18.25 11.02
N GLY A 69 10.61 17.35 11.82
CA GLY A 69 10.76 17.52 13.27
C GLY A 69 9.44 17.45 14.04
N ILE A 70 8.39 16.89 13.43
CA ILE A 70 7.06 16.76 14.01
C ILE A 70 6.95 15.40 14.69
N ASP A 71 7.10 15.39 16.02
CA ASP A 71 6.82 14.20 16.81
C ASP A 71 5.31 14.07 17.07
N VAL A 72 4.66 13.17 16.32
CA VAL A 72 3.23 12.85 16.46
C VAL A 72 2.91 12.21 17.81
N LEU A 73 3.91 11.65 18.50
CA LEU A 73 3.77 11.09 19.83
C LEU A 73 3.99 12.13 20.93
N ALA A 74 4.47 13.34 20.59
CA ALA A 74 4.74 14.39 21.56
C ALA A 74 3.49 14.75 22.39
N PRO A 75 3.61 14.90 23.72
CA PRO A 75 2.49 15.13 24.63
C PRO A 75 1.66 16.38 24.32
N GLY A 76 2.19 17.36 23.57
CA GLY A 76 1.49 18.59 23.19
C GLY A 76 0.37 18.44 22.16
N LEU A 77 0.29 17.30 21.44
CA LEU A 77 -0.79 17.02 20.48
C LEU A 77 -1.95 16.28 21.14
N SER A 78 -3.17 16.78 20.95
CA SER A 78 -4.39 16.11 21.40
C SER A 78 -4.57 14.77 20.69
N GLN A 79 -5.10 13.75 21.39
CA GLN A 79 -5.38 12.43 20.81
C GLN A 79 -6.15 12.47 19.46
N PRO A 80 -7.23 13.26 19.29
CA PRO A 80 -7.94 13.29 18.01
C PRO A 80 -7.08 13.86 16.88
N ALA A 81 -6.22 14.86 17.16
CA ALA A 81 -5.31 15.41 16.17
C ALA A 81 -4.28 14.37 15.69
N ARG A 82 -3.72 13.56 16.61
CA ARG A 82 -2.80 12.46 16.26
C ARG A 82 -3.45 11.42 15.35
N VAL A 83 -4.69 11.03 15.66
CA VAL A 83 -5.45 10.07 14.84
C VAL A 83 -5.76 10.68 13.47
N ALA A 84 -6.18 11.95 13.42
CA ALA A 84 -6.46 12.63 12.16
C ALA A 84 -5.21 12.69 11.27
N ILE A 85 -4.03 13.01 11.81
CA ILE A 85 -2.77 13.02 11.06
C ILE A 85 -2.43 11.62 10.54
N LEU A 86 -2.50 10.60 11.41
CA LEU A 86 -2.17 9.20 11.04
C LEU A 86 -3.15 8.55 10.06
N VAL A 87 -4.32 9.13 9.84
CA VAL A 87 -5.34 8.62 8.90
C VAL A 87 -5.41 9.47 7.64
N LEU A 88 -5.39 10.79 7.76
CA LEU A 88 -5.59 11.69 6.62
C LEU A 88 -4.31 11.89 5.81
N LEU A 89 -3.16 12.00 6.46
CA LEU A 89 -1.90 12.30 5.78
C LEU A 89 -1.38 11.16 4.89
N PRO A 90 -1.60 9.87 5.22
CA PRO A 90 -1.32 8.76 4.31
C PRO A 90 -2.24 8.69 3.08
N LEU A 91 -3.45 9.25 3.10
CA LEU A 91 -4.41 9.08 1.99
C LEU A 91 -3.95 9.67 0.65
N PRO A 92 -3.39 10.89 0.59
CA PRO A 92 -2.81 11.41 -0.65
C PRO A 92 -1.69 10.52 -1.18
N LEU A 93 -0.81 10.06 -0.30
CA LEU A 93 0.30 9.16 -0.66
C LEU A 93 -0.22 7.81 -1.14
N LEU A 94 -1.32 7.30 -0.57
CA LEU A 94 -1.96 6.06 -0.99
C LEU A 94 -2.35 6.09 -2.47
N GLY A 95 -2.95 7.20 -2.91
CA GLY A 95 -3.30 7.41 -4.31
C GLY A 95 -2.06 7.39 -5.21
N VAL A 96 -0.98 8.05 -4.79
CA VAL A 96 0.29 8.10 -5.53
C VAL A 96 0.93 6.72 -5.62
N PHE A 97 1.11 6.03 -4.48
CA PHE A 97 1.71 4.69 -4.44
C PHE A 97 0.88 3.67 -5.23
N TYR A 98 -0.45 3.72 -5.13
CA TYR A 98 -1.31 2.85 -5.92
C TYR A 98 -1.18 3.11 -7.43
N GLY A 99 -1.11 4.39 -7.83
CA GLY A 99 -0.86 4.79 -9.22
C GLY A 99 0.49 4.30 -9.74
N LEU A 100 1.56 4.45 -8.94
CA LEU A 100 2.90 3.97 -9.25
C LEU A 100 2.94 2.44 -9.35
N TYR A 101 2.33 1.73 -8.41
CA TYR A 101 2.23 0.26 -8.44
C TYR A 101 1.50 -0.22 -9.69
N ARG A 102 0.37 0.39 -10.04
CA ARG A 102 -0.36 0.07 -11.29
C ARG A 102 0.47 0.38 -12.54
N ARG A 103 1.29 1.43 -12.53
CA ARG A 103 2.20 1.76 -13.63
C ARG A 103 3.34 0.73 -13.73
N PHE A 104 3.91 0.34 -12.60
CA PHE A 104 4.95 -0.69 -12.51
C PHE A 104 4.46 -2.03 -13.07
N LEU A 105 3.28 -2.50 -12.64
CA LEU A 105 2.69 -3.74 -13.15
C LEU A 105 2.49 -3.71 -14.68
N ARG A 106 1.96 -2.60 -15.21
CA ARG A 106 1.80 -2.42 -16.67
C ARG A 106 3.13 -2.40 -17.42
N TRP A 107 4.19 -1.88 -16.81
CA TRP A 107 5.53 -1.88 -17.39
C TRP A 107 6.14 -3.28 -17.38
N ALA A 108 6.07 -3.99 -16.25
CA ALA A 108 6.55 -5.37 -16.11
C ALA A 108 5.87 -6.32 -17.12
N ALA A 109 4.55 -6.25 -17.27
CA ALA A 109 3.80 -7.04 -18.24
C ALA A 109 4.22 -6.77 -19.71
N ARG A 110 4.70 -5.56 -20.03
CA ARG A 110 5.23 -5.24 -21.38
C ARG A 110 6.66 -5.73 -21.58
N GLY A 111 7.45 -5.86 -20.52
CA GLY A 111 8.81 -6.39 -20.56
C GLY A 111 8.84 -7.87 -20.95
N ASP A 112 7.93 -8.66 -20.37
CA ASP A 112 7.82 -10.10 -20.68
C ASP A 112 7.44 -10.40 -22.13
N GLY A 113 6.69 -9.51 -22.77
CA GLY A 113 6.35 -9.64 -24.20
C GLY A 113 7.54 -9.49 -25.15
N ARG A 114 8.68 -8.95 -24.68
CA ARG A 114 9.92 -8.82 -25.49
C ARG A 114 10.87 -10.00 -25.34
N SER A 115 10.74 -10.83 -24.30
CA SER A 115 11.58 -12.02 -24.10
C SER A 115 11.09 -13.24 -24.90
N ASN A 116 9.94 -13.13 -25.58
CA ASN A 116 9.28 -14.22 -26.30
C ASN A 116 9.25 -14.01 -27.83
N ARG A 117 10.11 -13.13 -28.36
CA ARG A 117 10.41 -12.97 -29.79
C ARG A 117 11.89 -13.16 -30.00
#